data_AF-A0A954SQE9-F1
#
_entry.id   AF-A0A954SQE9-F1
#
_cell.length_a   1.000
_cell.length_b   1.000
_cell.length_c   1.000
_cell.angle_alpha   90.00
_cell.angle_beta   90.00
_cell.angle_gamma   90.00
#
_symmetry.space_group_name_H-M   'P 1'
#
loop_
_entity.id
_entity.type
_entity.pdbx_description
1 polymer ?
#
loop_
_entity_poly.entity_id
_entity_poly.type
_entity_poly.pdbx_seq_one_letter_code
_entity_poly.pdbx_strand_id
1 'polypeptide(L)'
;MPYTVNGIGTHYYGKKNLQVRRDYCRSCHHLGDLKSYDTRLWFVVVFIPIIPLGRKRIIDECPSCSRHFAANLDKFEMGRQLAISGALDEYRANPDPI
;
A
#
# COMPACT_ATOMS: atom_id res chain seq x y z
N MET A 1 1.54 6.46 9.15
CA MET A 1 2.88 5.94 9.48
C MET A 1 2.78 5.17 10.79
N PRO A 2 3.37 3.97 10.88
CA PRO A 2 3.58 3.32 12.16
C PRO A 2 4.49 4.20 13.03
N TYR A 3 4.25 4.16 14.34
CA TYR A 3 4.99 4.97 15.30
C TYR A 3 5.22 4.17 16.57
N THR A 4 6.42 4.31 17.13
CA THR A 4 6.85 3.66 18.36
C THR A 4 7.53 4.65 19.30
N VAL A 5 7.27 4.53 20.59
CA VAL A 5 7.96 5.26 21.67
C VAL A 5 8.55 4.22 22.61
N ASN A 6 9.86 4.27 22.84
CA ASN A 6 10.57 3.30 23.69
C ASN A 6 10.26 1.82 23.36
N GLY A 7 10.07 1.52 22.07
CA GLY A 7 9.77 0.17 21.58
C GLY A 7 8.31 -0.28 21.72
N ILE A 8 7.41 0.60 22.20
CA ILE A 8 5.98 0.34 22.31
C ILE A 8 5.24 1.13 21.23
N GLY A 9 4.37 0.48 20.47
CA GLY A 9 3.54 1.15 19.47
C GLY A 9 3.15 0.24 18.31
N THR A 10 3.24 0.75 17.09
CA THR A 10 2.89 -0.03 15.90
C THR A 10 4.01 -0.04 14.87
N HIS A 11 4.17 -1.14 14.15
CA HIS A 11 5.17 -1.28 13.09
C HIS A 11 4.65 -2.16 11.94
N TYR A 12 5.14 -1.90 10.73
CA TYR A 12 4.88 -2.75 9.57
C TYR A 12 5.90 -3.89 9.51
N TYR A 13 5.44 -5.11 9.30
CA TYR A 13 6.31 -6.27 9.12
C TYR A 13 5.95 -7.03 7.84
N GLY A 14 7.00 -7.40 7.11
CA GLY A 14 6.92 -8.06 5.82
C GLY A 14 6.54 -7.11 4.68
N LYS A 15 7.07 -7.36 3.48
CA LYS A 15 6.68 -6.68 2.24
C LYS A 15 6.36 -7.75 1.20
N LYS A 16 5.21 -7.65 0.55
CA LYS A 16 4.76 -8.54 -0.55
C LYS A 16 4.20 -7.71 -1.70
N ASN A 17 4.09 -8.30 -2.90
CA ASN A 17 3.50 -7.66 -4.08
C ASN A 17 4.05 -6.24 -4.32
N LEU A 18 5.38 -6.12 -4.27
CA LEU A 18 6.09 -4.87 -4.44
C LEU A 18 5.90 -4.38 -5.87
N GLN A 19 5.40 -3.16 -5.99
CA GLN A 19 5.28 -2.41 -7.22
C GLN A 19 6.09 -1.12 -7.05
N VAL A 20 6.91 -0.82 -8.05
CA VAL A 20 7.75 0.37 -8.05
C VAL A 20 7.35 1.20 -9.25
N ARG A 21 7.16 2.50 -9.04
CA ARG A 21 6.97 3.45 -10.13
C ARG A 21 7.81 4.70 -9.88
N ARG A 22 8.39 5.26 -10.94
CA ARG A 22 9.18 6.47 -10.86
C ARG A 22 8.28 7.68 -11.11
N ASP A 23 8.14 8.53 -10.10
CA ASP A 23 7.20 9.66 -10.12
C ASP A 23 7.56 10.70 -9.05
N TYR A 24 6.89 11.86 -9.08
CA TYR A 24 7.05 12.91 -8.07
C TYR A 24 6.25 12.58 -6.80
N CYS A 25 6.90 12.68 -5.63
CA CYS A 25 6.21 12.54 -4.36
C CYS A 25 5.16 13.64 -4.15
N ARG A 26 3.91 13.27 -3.84
CA ARG A 26 2.83 14.23 -3.56
C ARG A 26 3.04 15.09 -2.31
N SER A 27 3.99 14.76 -1.44
CA SER A 27 4.24 15.49 -0.19
C SER A 27 5.51 16.33 -0.21
N CYS A 28 6.64 15.79 -0.68
CA CYS A 28 7.91 16.52 -0.71
C CYS A 28 8.37 16.91 -2.12
N HIS A 29 7.61 16.57 -3.16
CA HIS A 29 7.91 16.83 -4.57
C HIS A 29 9.26 16.28 -5.07
N HIS A 30 9.88 15.38 -4.32
CA HIS A 30 11.08 14.67 -4.78
C HIS A 30 10.73 13.65 -5.86
N LEU A 31 11.47 13.66 -6.96
CA LEU A 31 11.39 12.65 -8.02
C LEU A 31 12.16 11.39 -7.60
N GLY A 32 11.48 10.25 -7.53
CA GLY A 32 12.13 9.00 -7.19
C GLY A 32 11.24 7.77 -7.36
N ASP A 33 11.78 6.62 -6.96
CA ASP A 33 11.09 5.34 -7.06
C ASP A 33 10.12 5.15 -5.90
N LEU A 34 8.85 5.47 -6.14
CA LEU A 34 7.75 5.30 -5.19
C LEU A 34 7.37 3.82 -5.09
N LYS A 35 7.34 3.30 -3.86
CA LYS A 35 7.10 1.87 -3.59
C LYS A 35 5.68 1.64 -3.07
N SER A 36 4.97 0.73 -3.70
CA SER A 36 3.66 0.24 -3.25
C SER A 36 3.75 -1.24 -2.94
N TYR A 37 3.29 -1.68 -1.77
CA TYR A 37 3.45 -3.07 -1.33
C TYR A 37 2.43 -3.45 -0.27
N ASP A 38 2.23 -4.76 -0.10
CA ASP A 38 1.39 -5.31 0.95
C ASP A 38 2.24 -5.58 2.19
N THR A 39 1.70 -5.24 3.35
CA THR A 39 2.36 -5.46 4.64
C THR A 39 1.33 -5.83 5.71
N ARG A 40 1.81 -6.26 6.87
CA ARG A 40 0.98 -6.46 8.06
C ARG A 40 1.38 -5.43 9.12
N LEU A 41 0.39 -4.72 9.64
CA LEU A 41 0.55 -3.85 10.79
C LEU A 41 0.50 -4.69 12.06
N TRP A 42 1.47 -4.50 12.94
CA TRP A 42 1.56 -5.16 14.24
C TRP A 42 1.59 -4.14 15.35
N PHE A 43 1.01 -4.49 16.49
CA PHE A 43 1.30 -3.86 17.77
C PHE A 43 2.58 -4.47 18.33
N VAL A 44 3.50 -3.61 18.76
CA VAL A 44 4.86 -3.96 19.14
C VAL A 44 5.10 -3.50 20.57
N VAL A 45 5.74 -4.35 21.38
CA VAL A 45 6.19 -4.05 22.74
C VAL A 45 7.65 -4.48 22.84
N VAL A 46 8.54 -3.58 23.27
CA VAL A 46 10.00 -3.81 23.32
C VAL A 46 10.52 -4.37 21.98
N PHE A 47 10.07 -3.79 20.86
CA PHE A 47 10.45 -4.19 19.49
C PHE A 47 10.03 -5.60 19.05
N ILE A 48 9.27 -6.34 19.87
CA ILE A 48 8.73 -7.66 19.53
C ILE A 48 7.30 -7.47 19.01
N PRO A 49 6.95 -7.93 17.79
CA PRO A 49 5.59 -7.89 17.29
C PRO A 49 4.72 -8.89 18.05
N ILE A 50 3.73 -8.40 18.81
CA ILE A 50 2.89 -9.23 19.68
C ILE A 50 1.52 -9.49 19.05
N ILE A 51 0.81 -8.43 18.64
CA ILE A 51 -0.57 -8.55 18.17
C ILE A 51 -0.66 -8.10 16.71
N PRO A 52 -1.11 -8.96 15.77
CA PRO A 52 -1.34 -8.54 14.40
C PRO A 52 -2.61 -7.67 14.32
N LEU A 53 -2.47 -6.42 13.90
CA LEU A 53 -3.57 -5.46 13.79
C LEU A 53 -4.29 -5.50 12.42
N GLY A 54 -3.65 -6.07 11.40
CA GLY A 54 -4.29 -6.32 10.10
C GLY A 54 -3.37 -6.14 8.90
N ARG A 55 -3.87 -6.52 7.72
CA ARG A 55 -3.17 -6.39 6.44
C ARG A 55 -3.41 -5.00 5.84
N LYS A 56 -2.36 -4.39 5.31
CA LYS A 56 -2.38 -3.04 4.72
C LYS A 56 -1.73 -3.07 3.34
N ARG A 57 -2.31 -2.31 2.40
CA ARG A 57 -1.66 -1.91 1.14
C ARG A 57 -1.01 -0.55 1.36
N ILE A 58 0.31 -0.49 1.30
CA ILE A 58 1.07 0.75 1.26
C ILE A 58 1.10 1.21 -0.20
N ILE A 59 0.80 2.48 -0.42
CA ILE A 59 0.75 3.12 -1.73
C ILE A 59 1.68 4.31 -1.71
N ASP A 60 2.59 4.35 -2.68
CA ASP A 60 3.50 5.47 -2.95
C ASP A 60 4.38 5.86 -1.78
N GLU A 61 5.06 4.88 -1.17
CA GLU A 61 6.12 5.14 -0.20
C GLU A 61 7.27 5.89 -0.87
N CYS A 62 7.43 7.15 -0.45
CA CYS A 62 8.50 8.01 -0.91
C CYS A 62 9.84 7.63 -0.24
N PRO A 63 10.93 7.44 -1.01
CA PRO A 63 12.23 7.12 -0.44
C PRO A 63 12.87 8.29 0.33
N SER A 64 12.47 9.54 0.03
CA SER A 64 13.04 10.74 0.64
C SER A 64 12.36 11.13 1.95
N CYS A 65 11.02 11.22 1.98
CA CYS A 65 10.29 11.65 3.18
C CYS A 65 9.55 10.52 3.91
N SER A 66 9.62 9.28 3.41
CA SER A 66 8.91 8.10 3.94
C SER A 66 7.38 8.19 3.99
N ARG A 67 6.78 9.31 3.55
CA ARG A 67 5.32 9.47 3.47
C ARG A 67 4.73 8.51 2.43
N HIS A 68 3.56 7.99 2.77
CA HIS A 68 2.82 7.01 2.00
C HIS A 68 1.34 7.05 2.39
N PHE A 69 0.49 6.54 1.52
CA PHE A 69 -0.89 6.21 1.85
C PHE A 69 -0.98 4.75 2.32
N ALA A 70 -1.92 4.47 3.22
CA ALA A 70 -2.15 3.12 3.72
C ALA A 70 -3.64 2.78 3.62
N ALA A 71 -3.95 1.77 2.82
CA ALA A 71 -5.30 1.21 2.68
C ALA A 71 -5.41 -0.12 3.43
N ASN A 72 -6.62 -0.51 3.84
CA ASN A 72 -6.88 -1.89 4.26
C ASN A 72 -6.77 -2.80 3.01
N LEU A 73 -6.01 -3.90 3.14
CA LEU A 73 -5.71 -4.74 1.98
C LEU A 73 -6.97 -5.40 1.39
N ASP A 74 -7.84 -5.95 2.24
CA ASP A 74 -9.04 -6.67 1.80
C ASP A 74 -10.01 -5.73 1.05
N LYS A 75 -10.19 -4.51 1.57
CA LYS A 75 -10.98 -3.46 0.90
C LYS A 75 -10.36 -3.02 -0.42
N PHE A 76 -9.03 -2.90 -0.47
CA PHE A 76 -8.30 -2.54 -1.67
C PHE A 76 -8.44 -3.61 -2.76
N GLU A 77 -8.29 -4.88 -2.40
CA GLU A 77 -8.45 -6.01 -3.33
C GLU A 77 -9.87 -6.10 -3.86
N MET A 78 -10.88 -5.95 -3.00
CA MET A 78 -12.29 -5.93 -3.41
C MET A 78 -12.57 -4.78 -4.39
N GLY A 79 -12.13 -3.56 -4.06
CA GLY A 79 -12.29 -2.40 -4.95
C GLY A 79 -11.58 -2.58 -6.29
N ARG A 80 -10.37 -3.14 -6.27
CA ARG A 80 -9.62 -3.47 -7.49
C ARG A 80 -10.37 -4.49 -8.35
N GLN A 81 -10.91 -5.55 -7.74
CA GLN A 81 -11.64 -6.58 -8.47
C GLN A 81 -12.89 -6.00 -9.14
N LEU A 82 -13.65 -5.18 -8.42
CA LEU A 82 -14.84 -4.50 -8.94
C LEU A 82 -14.50 -3.55 -10.09
N ALA A 83 -13.41 -2.79 -9.97
CA ALA A 83 -12.96 -1.88 -11.02
C ALA A 83 -12.53 -2.64 -12.29
N ILE A 84 -11.81 -3.75 -12.14
CA ILE A 84 -11.38 -4.58 -13.27
C ILE A 84 -12.59 -5.25 -13.94
N SER A 85 -13.53 -5.81 -13.16
CA SER A 85 -14.72 -6.44 -13.74
C SER A 85 -15.57 -5.43 -14.50
N GLY A 86 -15.79 -4.23 -13.94
CA GLY A 86 -16.53 -3.17 -14.62
C GLY A 86 -15.88 -2.76 -15.94
N ALA A 87 -14.56 -2.53 -15.93
CA ALA A 87 -13.82 -2.19 -17.15
C ALA A 87 -13.86 -3.31 -18.20
N LEU A 88 -13.84 -4.57 -17.79
CA LEU A 88 -13.96 -5.71 -18.70
C LEU A 88 -15.34 -5.82 -19.32
N ASP A 89 -16.40 -5.58 -18.56
CA ASP A 89 -17.77 -5.63 -19.08
C ASP A 89 -18.04 -4.48 -20.06
N GLU A 90 -17.49 -3.29 -19.80
CA GLU A 90 -17.51 -2.16 -20.73
C GLU A 90 -16.77 -2.48 -22.04
N TYR A 91 -15.56 -3.04 -21.94
CA TYR A 91 -14.79 -3.46 -23.12
C TYR A 91 -15.53 -4.54 -23.94
N ARG A 92 -16.20 -5.48 -23.29
CA ARG A 92 -17.01 -6.50 -23.98
C ARG A 92 -18.22 -5.92 -24.70
N ALA A 93 -18.81 -4.85 -24.16
CA ALA A 93 -19.96 -4.18 -24.78
C ALA A 93 -19.55 -3.40 -26.04
N ASN A 94 -18.36 -2.80 -26.05
CA ASN A 94 -17.81 -2.04 -27.16
C ASN A 94 -16.36 -2.42 -27.44
N PRO A 95 -16.09 -3.58 -28.07
CA PRO A 95 -14.73 -3.97 -28.43
C PRO A 95 -14.21 -3.06 -29.55
N ASP A 96 -12.94 -2.69 -29.48
CA ASP A 96 -12.27 -1.96 -30.57
C ASP A 96 -12.33 -2.78 -31.87
N PRO A 97 -12.69 -2.18 -33.02
CA PRO A 97 -12.63 -2.89 -34.29
C PRO A 97 -11.17 -3.26 -34.62
N ILE A 98 -10.96 -4.53 -34.95
CA ILE A 98 -9.66 -5.11 -35.36
C ILE A 98 -9.19 -4.51 -36.68
#